data_AF-W1X022-F1
#
_entry.id   AF-W1X022-F1
#
_cell.length_a   1.000
_cell.length_b   1.000
_cell.length_c   1.000
_cell.angle_alpha   90.00
_cell.angle_beta   90.00
_cell.angle_gamma   90.00
#
_symmetry.space_group_name_H-M   'P 1'
#
loop_
_entity.id
_entity.type
_entity.pdbx_description
1 polymer ?
#
loop_
_entity_poly.entity_id
_entity_poly.type
_entity_poly.pdbx_seq_one_letter_code
_entity_poly.pdbx_strand_id
1 'polypeptide(L)' 'PFYEQVKDDIELLQEAGNDFSEEAILAGELTPVFFGSALTNFGVQTFLETFLKFAPEPHGHKKTDGELVDPYDK' A
#
# COMPACT_ATOMS: atom_id res chain seq x y z
N PRO A 1 11.18 8.12 27.75
CA PRO A 1 12.10 8.35 26.60
C PRO A 1 11.40 8.13 25.24
N PHE A 2 10.77 6.98 25.02
CA PHE A 2 10.15 6.66 23.72
C PHE A 2 8.88 7.45 23.38
N TYR A 3 8.15 7.94 24.39
CA TYR A 3 6.92 8.70 24.15
C TYR A 3 7.18 10.06 23.45
N GLU A 4 8.12 10.86 23.96
CA GLU A 4 8.45 12.13 23.30
C GLU A 4 9.07 11.92 21.92
N GLN A 5 9.95 10.91 21.78
CA GLN A 5 10.49 10.55 20.47
C GLN A 5 9.39 10.22 19.45
N VAL A 6 8.38 9.43 19.83
CA VAL A 6 7.25 9.11 18.94
C VAL A 6 6.46 10.36 18.57
N LYS A 7 6.32 11.33 19.48
CA LYS A 7 5.63 12.59 19.16
C LYS A 7 6.42 13.41 18.15
N ASP A 8 7.72 13.54 18.35
CA ASP A 8 8.61 14.26 17.44
C ASP A 8 8.63 13.59 16.05
N ASP A 9 8.67 12.26 15.99
CA ASP A 9 8.63 11.49 14.74
C ASP A 9 7.29 11.69 14.01
N ILE A 10 6.16 11.75 14.73
CA ILE A 10 4.84 12.02 14.14
C ILE A 10 4.77 13.45 13.59
N GLU A 11 5.28 14.44 14.32
CA GLU A 11 5.30 15.84 13.88
C GLU A 11 6.12 15.99 12.58
N LEU A 12 7.28 15.34 12.51
CA LEU A 12 8.09 15.32 11.30
C LEU A 12 7.36 14.66 10.11
N LEU A 13 6.65 13.56 10.35
CA LEU A 13 5.84 12.91 9.30
C LEU A 13 4.68 13.79 8.84
N GLN A 14 4.08 14.58 9.73
CA GLN A 14 3.01 15.52 9.36
C GLN A 14 3.52 16.69 8.51
N GLU A 15 4.74 17.16 8.76
CA GLU A 15 5.31 18.30 8.03
C GLU A 15 6.01 17.90 6.72
N ALA A 16 6.68 16.73 6.69
CA ALA A 16 7.55 16.32 5.59
C ALA A 16 7.15 14.99 4.94
N GLY A 17 6.14 14.29 5.46
CA GLY A 17 5.62 13.06 4.88
C GLY A 17 4.76 13.31 3.64
N ASN A 18 4.46 12.22 2.94
CA ASN A 18 3.51 12.24 1.85
C ASN A 18 2.09 12.03 2.39
N ASP A 19 1.14 12.82 1.91
CA ASP A 19 -0.28 12.57 2.16
C ASP A 19 -0.70 11.23 1.54
N PHE A 20 -1.65 10.59 2.19
CA PHE A 20 -2.27 9.37 1.67
C PHE A 20 -3.16 9.71 0.46
N SER A 21 -2.96 9.02 -0.66
CA SER A 21 -3.85 9.04 -1.83
C SER A 21 -4.05 7.62 -2.37
N GLU A 22 -5.30 7.18 -2.45
CA GLU A 22 -5.66 5.88 -2.99
C GLU A 22 -5.37 5.80 -4.50
N GLU A 23 -5.61 6.88 -5.22
CA GLU A 23 -5.35 7.00 -6.66
C GLU A 23 -3.86 6.89 -6.97
N ALA A 24 -3.01 7.58 -6.19
CA ALA A 24 -1.56 7.50 -6.34
C ALA A 24 -1.02 6.10 -6.00
N ILE A 25 -1.65 5.39 -5.06
CA ILE A 25 -1.30 4.00 -4.73
C ILE A 25 -1.63 3.09 -5.92
N LEU A 26 -2.84 3.20 -6.49
CA LEU A 26 -3.26 2.40 -7.64
C LEU A 26 -2.44 2.71 -8.90
N ALA A 27 -1.95 3.95 -9.05
CA ALA A 27 -1.04 4.36 -10.12
C ALA A 27 0.41 3.89 -9.90
N GLY A 28 0.75 3.35 -8.73
CA GLY A 28 2.11 2.95 -8.38
C GLY A 28 3.06 4.12 -8.04
N GLU A 29 2.51 5.31 -7.79
CA GLU A 29 3.26 6.54 -7.47
C GLU A 29 3.45 6.73 -5.96
N LEU A 30 2.61 6.09 -5.14
CA LEU A 30 2.67 6.12 -3.68
C LEU A 30 2.64 4.70 -3.11
N THR A 31 3.48 4.42 -2.11
CA THR A 31 3.52 3.12 -1.43
C THR A 31 3.16 3.28 0.05
N PRO A 32 2.10 2.62 0.55
CA PRO A 32 1.77 2.64 1.97
C PRO A 32 2.78 1.82 2.77
N VAL A 33 3.36 2.41 3.82
CA VAL A 33 4.38 1.80 4.68
C VAL A 33 3.77 1.31 5.98
N PHE A 34 4.14 0.11 6.42
CA PHE A 34 3.69 -0.50 7.67
C PHE A 34 4.89 -0.89 8.54
N PHE A 35 4.75 -0.76 9.85
CA PHE A 35 5.76 -1.18 10.82
C PHE A 35 5.27 -2.40 11.60
N GLY A 36 6.13 -3.42 11.72
CA GLY A 36 5.76 -4.67 12.37
C GLY A 36 6.91 -5.67 12.46
N SER A 37 6.61 -6.86 12.98
CA SER A 37 7.52 -7.99 13.05
C SER A 37 6.76 -9.26 12.66
N ALA A 38 7.07 -9.79 11.47
CA ALA A 38 6.45 -11.01 10.98
C ALA A 38 6.75 -12.22 11.87
N LEU A 39 7.97 -12.31 12.41
CA LEU A 39 8.41 -13.41 13.29
C LEU A 39 7.56 -13.50 14.57
N THR A 40 7.16 -12.36 15.11
CA THR A 40 6.35 -12.28 16.33
C THR A 40 4.86 -12.07 16.03
N ASN A 41 4.46 -12.18 14.76
CA ASN A 41 3.09 -11.94 14.27
C ASN A 41 2.50 -10.57 14.70
N PHE A 42 3.33 -9.52 14.74
CA PHE A 42 2.92 -8.17 15.11
C PHE A 42 2.85 -7.28 13.86
N GLY A 43 1.76 -6.53 13.68
CA GLY A 43 1.54 -5.63 12.54
C GLY A 43 1.08 -6.31 11.24
N VAL A 44 1.14 -7.64 11.17
CA VAL A 44 0.74 -8.42 9.97
C VAL A 44 -0.74 -8.24 9.64
N GLN A 45 -1.62 -8.19 10.64
CA GLN A 45 -3.06 -8.01 10.42
C GLN A 45 -3.36 -6.66 9.77
N THR A 46 -2.81 -5.56 10.30
CA THR A 46 -3.03 -4.21 9.76
C THR A 46 -2.54 -4.10 8.31
N PHE A 47 -1.38 -4.69 8.02
CA PHE A 47 -0.89 -4.80 6.64
C PHE A 47 -1.89 -5.57 5.77
N LEU A 48 -2.31 -6.77 6.19
CA LEU A 48 -3.18 -7.63 5.38
C LEU A 48 -4.55 -7.01 5.12
N GLU A 49 -5.18 -6.41 6.12
CA GLU A 49 -6.47 -5.71 5.96
C GLU A 49 -6.36 -4.57 4.95
N THR A 50 -5.26 -3.82 5.02
CA THR A 50 -5.03 -2.70 4.09
C THR A 50 -4.69 -3.19 2.69
N PHE A 51 -3.89 -4.25 2.58
CA PHE A 51 -3.57 -4.91 1.33
C PHE A 51 -4.84 -5.41 0.64
N LEU A 52 -5.74 -6.08 1.36
CA LEU A 52 -7.00 -6.56 0.80
C LEU A 52 -7.92 -5.43 0.30
N LYS A 53 -7.82 -4.23 0.90
CA LYS A 53 -8.60 -3.07 0.49
C LYS A 53 -8.09 -2.44 -0.81
N PHE A 54 -6.77 -2.35 -0.97
CA PHE A 54 -6.15 -1.56 -2.05
C PHE A 54 -5.42 -2.39 -3.12
N ALA A 55 -5.23 -3.69 -2.90
CA ALA A 55 -4.64 -4.55 -3.91
C ALA A 55 -5.54 -4.56 -5.16
N PRO A 56 -4.97 -4.33 -6.36
CA PRO A 56 -5.75 -4.33 -7.58
C PRO A 56 -6.29 -5.74 -7.84
N GLU A 57 -7.54 -5.80 -8.29
CA GLU A 57 -8.11 -7.05 -8.79
C GLU A 57 -7.41 -7.48 -10.10
N PRO A 58 -7.54 -8.77 -10.49
CA PRO A 58 -7.17 -9.19 -11.83
C PRO A 58 -7.82 -8.25 -12.85
N HIS A 59 -7.02 -7.67 -13.74
CA HIS A 59 -7.48 -6.72 -14.75
C HIS A 59 -6.93 -7.11 -16.11
N GLY A 60 -7.59 -6.62 -17.16
CA GLY A 60 -7.22 -6.97 -18.51
C GLY A 60 -5.85 -6.44 -18.92
N HIS A 61 -5.13 -7.23 -19.71
CA HIS A 61 -3.82 -6.85 -20.25
C HIS A 61 -3.85 -6.83 -21.78
N LYS A 62 -3.14 -5.86 -22.37
CA LYS A 62 -2.96 -5.81 -23.83
C LYS A 62 -1.84 -6.77 -24.25
N LYS A 63 -2.13 -7.61 -25.23
CA LYS A 63 -1.16 -8.41 -25.95
C LYS A 63 -0.32 -7.53 -26.89
N THR A 64 0.79 -8.09 -27.37
CA THR A 64 1.68 -7.44 -28.36
C THR A 64 0.99 -7.16 -29.69
N ASP A 65 -0.03 -7.94 -30.07
CA ASP A 65 -0.84 -7.76 -31.27
C ASP A 65 -2.01 -6.77 -31.09
N GLY A 66 -2.16 -6.21 -29.88
CA GLY A 66 -3.17 -5.21 -29.54
C GLY A 66 -4.49 -5.79 -29.03
N GLU A 67 -4.67 -7.11 -28.99
CA GLU A 67 -5.85 -7.74 -28.40
C GLU A 67 -5.83 -7.58 -26.86
N LEU A 68 -6.99 -7.30 -26.27
CA LEU A 68 -7.15 -7.31 -24.81
C LEU A 68 -7.44 -8.73 -24.34
N VAL A 69 -6.71 -9.19 -23.33
CA VAL A 69 -7.04 -10.40 -22.57
C VAL A 69 -7.85 -9.97 -21.36
N ASP A 70 -9.10 -10.42 -21.27
CA ASP A 70 -9.86 -10.31 -20.02
C ASP A 70 -9.42 -11.45 -19.06
N PRO A 71 -9.15 -11.16 -17.79
CA PRO A 71 -8.77 -12.18 -16.81
C PRO A 71 -9.84 -13.24 -16.56
N TYR A 72 -11.09 -13.01 -16.97
CA TYR A 72 -12.22 -13.95 -16.84
C TYR A 72 -12.60 -14.65 -18.15
N ASP A 73 -11.93 -14.37 -19.27
CA ASP A 73 -12.09 -15.13 -20.51
C ASP A 73 -11.60 -16.57 -20.32
N LYS A 74 -12.35 -17.54 -20.86
CA LYS A 74 -12.07 -18.99 -20.76
C LYS A 74 -11.26 -19.53 -21.92
#